data_AF-A0ABD3KM75-F1
#
_entry.id   AF-A0ABD3KM75-F1
#
_cell.length_a   1.000
_cell.length_b   1.000
_cell.length_c   1.000
_cell.angle_alpha   90.00
_cell.angle_beta   90.00
_cell.angle_gamma   90.00
#
_symmetry.space_group_name_H-M   'P 1'
#
loop_
_entity.id
_entity.type
_entity.pdbx_description
1 polymer ?
#
loop_
_entity_poly.entity_id
_entity_poly.type
_entity_poly.pdbx_seq_one_letter_code
_entity_poly.pdbx_strand_id
1 'polypeptide(L)'
;MLNLLEVDSHFLYLFSSLDYELEPGQFCTILGRLQDSNAVLSHFNEYSENCFNEVSGDFSKNTRLLRSMKSDLDYIFQKLRSMKAKLLATYPDAFSDDSKGEIVDRRPDLELSQQL
;
A
#
# COMPACT_ATOMS: atom_id res chain seq x y z
N MET A 1 6.64 -16.33 11.67
CA MET A 1 8.01 -15.86 11.91
C MET A 1 8.79 -17.10 12.33
N LEU A 2 9.50 -17.76 11.41
CA LEU A 2 10.36 -18.89 11.77
C LEU A 2 11.46 -18.34 12.68
N ASN A 3 11.63 -18.93 13.86
CA ASN A 3 12.58 -18.45 14.86
C ASN A 3 13.98 -18.49 14.27
N LEU A 4 14.63 -17.33 14.19
CA LEU A 4 16.00 -17.17 13.68
C LEU A 4 16.97 -18.15 14.37
N LEU A 5 16.73 -18.47 15.65
CA LEU A 5 17.50 -19.42 16.46
C LEU A 5 17.39 -20.89 15.98
N GLU A 6 16.25 -21.26 15.42
CA GLU A 6 15.97 -22.64 14.96
C GLU A 6 16.60 -22.88 13.57
N VAL A 7 16.60 -21.85 12.72
CA VAL A 7 17.34 -21.83 11.45
C VAL A 7 18.85 -21.94 11.71
N ASP A 8 19.35 -21.23 12.72
CA ASP A 8 20.77 -21.21 13.07
C ASP A 8 21.27 -22.58 13.58
N SER A 9 20.50 -23.25 14.45
CA SER A 9 20.85 -24.60 14.95
C SER A 9 20.82 -25.68 13.86
N HIS A 10 19.82 -25.66 12.98
CA HIS A 10 19.74 -26.60 11.87
C HIS A 10 20.84 -26.34 10.84
N PHE A 11 21.15 -25.07 10.57
CA PHE A 11 22.26 -24.68 9.73
C PHE A 11 23.59 -25.18 10.30
N LEU A 12 23.85 -24.97 11.59
CA LEU A 12 25.07 -25.45 12.26
C LEU A 12 25.21 -26.98 12.24
N TYR A 13 24.10 -27.72 12.38
CA TYR A 13 24.11 -29.18 12.29
C TYR A 13 24.44 -29.66 10.86
N LEU A 14 23.77 -29.10 9.85
CA LEU A 14 24.05 -29.42 8.44
C LEU A 14 25.49 -29.06 8.08
N PHE A 15 25.97 -27.93 8.58
CA PHE A 15 27.31 -27.42 8.37
C PHE A 15 28.37 -28.32 9.00
N SER A 16 28.16 -28.78 10.24
CA SER A 16 29.05 -29.74 10.90
C SER A 16 29.09 -31.10 10.19
N SER A 17 28.01 -31.50 9.50
CA SER A 17 28.00 -32.75 8.72
C SER A 17 28.75 -32.65 7.38
N LEU A 18 28.82 -31.45 6.78
CA LEU A 18 29.55 -31.16 5.54
C LEU A 18 31.07 -31.01 5.75
N ASP A 19 31.49 -30.60 6.94
CA ASP A 19 32.90 -30.33 7.28
C ASP A 19 33.79 -31.59 7.21
N TYR A 20 33.20 -32.79 7.35
CA TYR A 20 33.92 -34.07 7.22
C TYR A 20 34.27 -34.44 5.78
N GLU A 21 33.67 -33.79 4.77
CA GLU A 21 33.86 -34.11 3.34
C GLU A 21 34.68 -33.05 2.57
N LEU A 22 34.99 -31.89 3.15
CA LEU A 22 35.67 -30.78 2.46
C LEU A 22 37.11 -30.54 2.92
N GLU A 23 37.98 -30.18 1.98
CA GLU A 23 39.32 -29.66 2.31
C GLU A 23 39.23 -28.26 2.95
N PRO A 24 40.06 -27.92 3.96
CA PRO A 24 39.93 -26.68 4.75
C PRO A 24 39.85 -25.37 3.93
N GLY A 25 40.51 -25.31 2.77
CA GLY A 25 40.45 -24.13 1.89
C GLY A 25 39.11 -23.91 1.20
N GLN A 26 38.38 -25.00 0.92
CA GLN A 26 37.05 -24.94 0.30
C GLN A 26 36.01 -24.44 1.32
N PHE A 27 36.15 -24.89 2.57
CA PHE A 27 35.32 -24.44 3.69
C PHE A 27 35.41 -22.93 3.93
N CYS A 28 36.63 -22.39 4.02
CA CYS A 28 36.85 -20.94 4.16
C CYS A 28 36.23 -20.14 3.01
N THR A 29 36.27 -20.68 1.79
CA THR A 29 35.68 -20.04 0.60
C THR A 29 34.14 -20.00 0.68
N ILE A 30 33.51 -21.11 1.09
CA ILE A 30 32.06 -21.18 1.22
C ILE A 30 31.57 -20.25 2.34
N LEU A 31 32.25 -20.26 3.49
CA LEU A 31 31.94 -19.36 4.60
C LEU A 31 32.08 -17.89 4.20
N GLY A 32 33.17 -17.52 3.53
CA GLY A 32 33.37 -16.15 3.06
C GLY A 32 32.23 -15.67 2.15
N ARG A 33 31.82 -16.51 1.18
CA ARG A 33 30.71 -16.19 0.27
C ARG A 33 29.37 -16.03 0.99
N LEU A 34 29.10 -16.87 1.99
CA LEU A 34 27.88 -16.78 2.80
C LEU A 34 27.88 -15.52 3.66
N GLN A 35 29.02 -15.19 4.26
CA GLN A 35 29.19 -13.96 5.03
C GLN A 35 29.00 -12.72 4.16
N ASP A 36 29.60 -12.69 2.96
CA ASP A 36 29.41 -11.61 1.99
C ASP A 36 27.93 -11.46 1.60
N SER A 37 27.25 -12.57 1.32
CA SER A 37 25.82 -12.56 0.99
C SER A 37 24.96 -12.04 2.14
N ASN A 38 25.26 -12.44 3.39
CA ASN A 38 24.54 -11.95 4.57
C ASN A 38 24.77 -10.45 4.80
N ALA A 39 25.97 -9.94 4.52
CA ALA A 39 26.25 -8.51 4.61
C ALA A 39 25.41 -7.72 3.58
N VAL A 40 25.34 -8.20 2.34
CA VAL A 40 24.51 -7.56 1.30
C VAL A 40 23.02 -7.59 1.66
N LEU A 41 22.52 -8.73 2.16
CA LEU A 41 21.12 -8.85 2.58
C LEU A 41 20.80 -7.94 3.77
N SER A 42 21.71 -7.80 4.72
CA SER A 42 21.54 -6.89 5.86
C SER A 42 21.40 -5.44 5.40
N HIS A 43 22.28 -5.00 4.50
CA HIS A 43 22.21 -3.65 3.92
C HIS A 43 20.93 -3.45 3.10
N PHE A 44 20.51 -4.45 2.32
CA PHE A 44 19.25 -4.39 1.58
C PHE A 44 18.05 -4.26 2.52
N ASN A 45 18.01 -5.04 3.61
CA ASN A 45 16.93 -4.99 4.59
C ASN A 45 16.85 -3.61 5.22
N GLU A 46 17.97 -3.05 5.70
CA GLU A 46 18.03 -1.70 6.28
C GLU A 46 17.58 -0.63 5.27
N TYR A 47 18.08 -0.69 4.04
CA TYR A 47 17.67 0.24 2.99
C TYR A 47 16.17 0.14 2.67
N SER A 48 15.64 -1.08 2.56
CA SER A 48 14.23 -1.32 2.26
C SER A 48 13.32 -0.84 3.39
N GLU A 49 13.73 -1.00 4.65
CA GLU A 49 13.02 -0.50 5.82
C GLU A 49 13.02 1.03 5.84
N ASN A 50 14.15 1.67 5.58
CA ASN A 50 14.25 3.13 5.51
C ASN A 50 13.37 3.71 4.41
N CYS A 51 13.39 3.12 3.21
CA CYS A 51 12.53 3.50 2.10
C CYS A 51 11.04 3.35 2.45
N PHE A 52 10.66 2.24 3.10
CA PHE A 52 9.29 2.03 3.56
C PHE A 52 8.87 3.07 4.61
N ASN A 53 9.73 3.37 5.58
CA ASN A 53 9.45 4.33 6.65
C ASN A 53 9.30 5.76 6.10
N GLU A 54 10.06 6.13 5.08
CA GLU A 54 9.93 7.41 4.38
C GLU A 54 8.56 7.58 3.74
N VAL A 55 8.07 6.58 3.00
CA VAL A 55 6.83 6.69 2.21
C VAL A 55 5.56 6.35 2.99
N SER A 56 5.63 5.44 3.97
CA SER A 56 4.47 4.91 4.68
C SER A 56 3.74 5.98 5.51
N GLY A 57 4.50 6.91 6.10
CA GLY A 57 3.95 8.03 6.87
C GLY A 57 3.08 8.94 6.00
N ASP A 58 3.56 9.28 4.81
CA ASP A 58 2.83 10.16 3.89
C ASP A 58 1.62 9.46 3.27
N PHE A 59 1.74 8.18 2.93
CA PHE A 59 0.59 7.38 2.49
C PHE A 59 -0.51 7.35 3.56
N SER A 60 -0.14 7.15 4.83
CA SER A 60 -1.09 7.16 5.96
C SER A 60 -1.80 8.51 6.12
N LYS A 61 -1.04 9.62 6.08
CA LYS A 61 -1.59 10.99 6.12
C LYS A 61 -2.54 11.25 4.95
N ASN A 62 -2.11 10.95 3.72
CA ASN A 62 -2.91 11.16 2.50
C ASN A 62 -4.21 10.36 2.54
N THR A 63 -4.13 9.09 2.95
CA THR A 63 -5.33 8.24 3.10
C THR A 63 -6.30 8.78 4.16
N ARG A 64 -5.78 9.35 5.26
CA ARG A 64 -6.61 10.01 6.28
C ARG A 64 -7.29 11.27 5.73
N LEU A 65 -6.57 12.08 4.96
CA LEU A 65 -7.14 13.27 4.32
C LEU A 65 -8.28 12.89 3.34
N LEU A 66 -8.04 11.90 2.47
CA LEU A 66 -9.05 11.42 1.52
C LEU A 66 -10.32 10.92 2.24
N ARG A 67 -10.17 10.22 3.38
CA ARG A 67 -11.33 9.81 4.21
C ARG A 67 -12.10 11.01 4.76
N SER A 68 -11.41 12.06 5.20
CA SER A 68 -12.06 13.29 5.67
C SER A 68 -12.84 13.95 4.53
N MET A 69 -12.20 14.16 3.37
CA MET A 69 -12.82 14.76 2.21
C MET A 69 -14.05 13.99 1.74
N LYS A 70 -13.99 12.65 1.75
CA LYS A 70 -15.15 11.80 1.46
C LYS A 70 -16.30 12.08 2.44
N SER A 71 -16.01 12.12 3.75
CA SER A 71 -17.03 12.40 4.77
C SER A 71 -17.66 13.79 4.59
N ASP A 72 -16.86 14.79 4.24
CA ASP A 72 -17.35 16.14 3.99
C ASP A 72 -18.27 16.19 2.76
N LEU A 73 -17.90 15.48 1.68
CA LEU A 73 -18.75 15.34 0.49
C LEU A 73 -20.06 14.60 0.81
N ASP A 74 -19.99 13.50 1.56
CA ASP A 74 -21.18 12.75 2.00
C ASP A 74 -22.15 13.67 2.76
N TYR A 75 -21.61 14.51 3.67
CA TYR A 75 -22.39 15.49 4.41
C TYR A 75 -23.02 16.57 3.49
N ILE A 76 -22.24 17.13 2.56
CA ILE A 76 -22.74 18.13 1.60
C ILE A 76 -23.88 17.55 0.78
N PHE A 77 -23.71 16.34 0.21
CA PHE A 77 -24.76 15.71 -0.59
C PHE A 77 -25.99 15.37 0.24
N GLN A 78 -25.82 14.91 1.49
CA GLN A 78 -26.95 14.69 2.40
C GLN A 78 -27.70 15.99 2.68
N LYS A 79 -26.98 17.08 2.92
CA LYS A 79 -27.58 18.39 3.17
C LYS A 79 -28.34 18.90 1.94
N LEU A 80 -27.75 18.79 0.75
CA LEU A 80 -28.38 19.16 -0.53
C LEU A 80 -29.67 18.37 -0.76
N ARG A 81 -29.64 17.03 -0.60
CA ARG A 81 -30.84 16.20 -0.71
C ARG A 81 -31.92 16.61 0.30
N SER A 82 -31.52 16.88 1.54
CA SER A 82 -32.44 17.32 2.60
C SER A 82 -33.08 18.67 2.26
N MET A 83 -32.31 19.62 1.75
CA MET A 83 -32.83 20.93 1.34
C MET A 83 -33.77 20.80 0.13
N LYS A 84 -33.39 20.02 -0.88
CA LYS A 84 -34.25 19.74 -2.05
C LYS A 84 -35.57 19.11 -1.63
N ALA A 85 -35.54 18.11 -0.75
CA ALA A 85 -36.75 17.45 -0.25
C ALA A 85 -37.69 18.42 0.48
N LYS A 86 -37.12 19.30 1.33
CA LYS A 86 -37.90 20.36 1.99
C LYS A 86 -38.53 21.32 0.99
N LEU A 87 -37.77 21.74 -0.02
CA LEU A 87 -38.27 22.70 -1.01
C LEU A 87 -39.37 22.10 -1.90
N LEU A 88 -39.23 20.83 -2.29
CA LEU A 88 -40.31 20.07 -2.96
C LEU A 88 -41.56 19.92 -2.09
N ALA A 89 -41.40 19.72 -0.78
CA ALA A 89 -42.54 19.61 0.12
C ALA A 89 -43.27 20.95 0.31
N THR A 90 -42.54 22.07 0.34
CA THR A 90 -43.14 23.42 0.49
C THR A 90 -43.69 23.97 -0.83
N TYR A 91 -43.02 23.68 -1.94
CA TYR A 91 -43.37 24.18 -3.28
C TYR A 91 -43.30 23.04 -4.30
N PRO A 92 -44.34 22.20 -4.40
CA PRO A 92 -44.34 21.04 -5.29
C PRO A 92 -44.23 21.44 -6.78
N ASP A 93 -44.69 22.64 -7.13
CA ASP A 93 -44.74 23.13 -8.50
C ASP A 93 -43.40 23.76 -8.96
N ALA A 94 -42.45 23.97 -8.04
CA ALA A 94 -41.21 24.70 -8.31
C ALA A 94 -40.14 23.91 -9.08
N PHE A 95 -40.31 22.60 -9.22
CA PHE A 95 -39.37 21.74 -9.94
C PHE A 95 -40.08 21.02 -11.09
N SER A 96 -40.03 21.64 -12.27
CA SER A 96 -40.47 21.03 -13.53
C SER A 96 -39.54 19.88 -13.92
N ASP A 97 -40.08 18.79 -14.48
CA ASP A 97 -39.35 17.55 -14.79
C ASP A 97 -38.22 17.75 -15.84
N ASP A 98 -38.26 18.85 -16.60
CA ASP A 98 -37.25 19.27 -17.59
C ASP A 98 -35.86 19.56 -17.01
N SER A 99 -35.75 19.69 -15.69
CA SER A 99 -34.46 19.98 -15.01
C SER A 99 -33.61 18.73 -14.73
N LYS A 100 -34.03 17.54 -15.16
CA LYS A 100 -33.21 16.30 -15.15
C LYS A 100 -32.15 16.28 -16.25
N GLY A 101 -31.54 17.44 -16.53
CA GLY A 101 -30.39 17.53 -17.42
C GLY A 101 -29.29 16.62 -16.89
N GLU A 102 -28.85 15.69 -17.72
CA GLU A 102 -27.74 14.78 -17.46
C GLU A 102 -26.53 15.59 -16.99
N ILE A 103 -26.14 15.42 -15.73
CA ILE A 103 -24.95 16.09 -15.17
C ILE A 103 -23.75 15.29 -15.69
N VAL A 104 -23.36 15.57 -16.94
CA VAL A 104 -22.17 14.99 -17.57
C VAL A 104 -20.95 15.61 -16.91
N ASP A 105 -20.09 14.78 -16.33
CA ASP A 105 -18.78 15.19 -15.80
C ASP A 105 -17.88 15.62 -16.98
N ARG A 106 -17.64 16.92 -17.11
CA ARG A 106 -16.88 17.54 -18.23
C ARG A 106 -15.40 17.76 -17.89
N ARG A 107 -14.87 17.06 -16.90
CA ARG A 107 -13.45 17.19 -16.55
C ARG A 107 -12.58 16.69 -17.72
N PRO A 108 -11.63 17.51 -18.20
CA PRO A 108 -10.85 17.20 -19.40
C PRO A 108 -9.86 16.04 -19.24
N ASP A 109 -9.60 15.58 -18.01
CA ASP A 109 -8.73 14.45 -17.67
C ASP A 109 -9.46 13.10 -17.61
N LEU A 110 -10.77 13.05 -17.84
CA LEU A 110 -11.59 11.84 -17.75
C LEU A 110 -11.49 10.95 -19.00
N GLU A 111 -10.31 10.88 -19.62
CA GLU A 111 -10.03 10.00 -20.76
C GLU A 111 -10.50 8.57 -20.44
N LEU A 112 -11.57 8.17 -21.14
CA LEU A 112 -12.12 6.84 -21.11
C LEU A 112 -10.97 5.88 -21.39
N SER A 113 -10.58 5.10 -20.38
CA SER A 113 -9.77 3.91 -20.56
C SER A 113 -10.62 2.84 -21.27
N GLN A 114 -10.95 3.13 -22.52
CA GLN A 114 -11.54 2.24 -23.50
C GLN A 114 -10.74 2.47 -24.79
N GLN A 115 -9.58 1.83 -24.88
CA GLN A 115 -9.00 1.22 -26.09
C GLN A 115 -7.49 1.04 -25.93
N LEU A 116 -7.12 -0.15 -25.45
CA LEU A 116 -6.06 -0.98 -26.04
C LEU A 116 -6.26 -2.44 -25.65
#